data_AF-A0A7C4J425-F1
#
_entry.id   AF-A0A7C4J425-F1
#
_cell.length_a   1.000
_cell.length_b   1.000
_cell.length_c   1.000
_cell.angle_alpha   90.00
_cell.angle_beta   90.00
_cell.angle_gamma   90.00
#
_symmetry.space_group_name_H-M   'P 1'
#
loop_
_entity.id
_entity.type
_entity.pdbx_description
1 polymer ?
#
loop_
_entity_poly.entity_id
_entity_poly.type
_entity_poly.pdbx_seq_one_letter_code
_entity_poly.pdbx_strand_id
1 'polypeptide(L)'
;MDTTIKNIIDSQKTLQSINKQKDIEQKLNQKSTEFASMLNNAIAQKQEKPIDKKLMDVCIEMESLFVYQMLKEMRKTLHKENDMLHGGMAQEIFEDMLYNEYSLQMSKTANFGLAKTLYDQLSQK
;
A
#
# COMPACT_ATOMS: atom_id res chain seq x y z
N MET A 1 -10.15 -63.34 36.64
CA MET A 1 -9.25 -63.18 35.48
C MET A 1 -9.67 -62.00 34.60
N ASP A 2 -10.90 -61.47 34.74
CA ASP A 2 -11.44 -60.41 33.90
C ASP A 2 -10.97 -58.98 34.17
N THR A 3 -10.68 -58.62 35.43
CA THR A 3 -10.33 -57.24 35.80
C THR A 3 -9.00 -56.78 35.19
N THR A 4 -8.01 -57.68 35.13
CA THR A 4 -6.69 -57.40 34.55
C THR A 4 -6.77 -57.19 33.04
N ILE A 5 -7.59 -57.99 32.34
CA ILE A 5 -7.78 -57.89 30.89
C ILE A 5 -8.53 -56.59 30.53
N LYS A 6 -9.53 -56.21 31.32
CA LYS A 6 -10.29 -54.96 31.12
C LYS A 6 -9.39 -53.72 31.24
N ASN A 7 -8.53 -53.69 32.26
CA ASN A 7 -7.56 -52.62 32.45
C ASN A 7 -6.52 -52.52 31.32
N ILE A 8 -6.12 -53.66 30.73
CA ILE A 8 -5.22 -53.70 29.57
C ILE A 8 -5.89 -53.15 28.31
N ILE A 9 -7.18 -53.46 28.08
CA ILE A 9 -7.93 -52.95 26.94
C ILE A 9 -8.16 -51.44 27.07
N ASP A 10 -8.48 -50.96 28.27
CA ASP A 10 -8.71 -49.54 28.51
C ASP A 10 -7.40 -48.73 28.34
N SER A 11 -6.27 -49.24 28.85
CA SER A 11 -4.96 -48.63 28.62
C SER A 11 -4.54 -48.65 27.14
N GLN A 12 -4.85 -49.70 26.37
CA GLN A 12 -4.65 -49.70 24.92
C GLN A 12 -5.49 -48.63 24.21
N LYS A 13 -6.75 -48.42 24.61
CA LYS A 13 -7.60 -47.35 24.07
C LYS A 13 -7.06 -45.96 24.40
N THR A 14 -6.53 -45.76 25.62
CA THR A 14 -5.89 -44.50 26.02
C THR A 14 -4.63 -44.22 25.19
N LEU A 15 -3.81 -45.23 24.92
CA LEU A 15 -2.63 -45.08 24.05
C LEU A 15 -3.00 -44.74 22.60
N GLN A 16 -4.07 -45.33 22.08
CA GLN A 16 -4.58 -45.00 20.73
C GLN A 16 -5.08 -43.55 20.62
N SER A 17 -5.70 -43.03 21.68
CA SER A 17 -6.20 -41.64 21.69
C SER A 17 -5.06 -40.62 21.82
N ILE A 18 -4.02 -40.93 22.60
CA ILE A 18 -2.79 -40.12 22.70
C ILE A 18 -2.05 -40.04 21.35
N ASN A 19 -1.94 -41.15 20.61
CA ASN A 19 -1.28 -41.16 19.30
C ASN A 19 -2.05 -40.31 18.27
N LYS A 20 -3.39 -40.39 18.25
CA LYS A 20 -4.20 -39.52 17.38
C LYS A 20 -4.04 -38.03 17.70
N GLN A 21 -3.92 -37.67 18.98
CA GLN A 21 -3.68 -36.28 19.38
C GLN A 21 -2.30 -35.79 18.91
N LYS A 22 -1.25 -36.62 19.05
CA LYS A 22 0.09 -36.31 18.53
C LYS A 22 0.12 -36.10 17.00
N ASP A 23 -0.62 -36.92 16.24
CA ASP A 23 -0.72 -36.76 14.79
C ASP A 23 -1.40 -35.44 14.38
N ILE A 24 -2.40 -35.01 15.16
CA ILE A 24 -3.10 -33.73 14.93
C ILE A 24 -2.17 -32.55 15.22
N GLU A 25 -1.43 -32.59 16.33
CA GLU A 25 -0.44 -31.56 16.69
C GLU A 25 0.69 -31.46 15.64
N GLN A 26 1.21 -32.59 15.17
CA GLN A 26 2.22 -32.61 14.10
C GLN A 26 1.70 -32.01 12.79
N LYS A 27 0.48 -32.36 12.37
CA LYS A 27 -0.13 -31.79 11.17
C LYS A 27 -0.40 -30.29 11.31
N LEU A 28 -0.79 -29.83 12.50
CA LEU A 28 -0.99 -28.42 12.78
C LEU A 28 0.34 -27.64 12.69
N ASN A 29 1.42 -28.22 13.22
CA ASN A 29 2.74 -27.60 13.21
C ASN A 29 3.41 -27.62 11.83
N GLN A 30 3.18 -28.65 11.02
CA GLN A 30 3.59 -28.68 9.61
C GLN A 30 2.88 -27.60 8.79
N LYS A 31 1.57 -27.44 8.97
CA LYS A 31 0.81 -26.40 8.27
C LYS A 31 1.22 -24.98 8.69
N SER A 32 1.57 -24.76 9.96
CA SER A 32 2.07 -23.46 10.42
C SER A 32 3.45 -23.13 9.85
N THR A 33 4.34 -24.12 9.75
CA THR A 33 5.65 -23.94 9.10
C THR A 33 5.54 -23.73 7.59
N GLU A 34 4.64 -24.44 6.93
CA GLU A 34 4.36 -24.25 5.50
C GLU A 34 3.82 -22.84 5.22
N PHE A 35 2.86 -22.36 6.02
CA PHE A 35 2.35 -20.99 5.94
C PHE A 35 3.45 -19.94 6.21
N ALA A 36 4.27 -20.14 7.24
CA ALA A 36 5.40 -19.24 7.51
C ALA A 36 6.40 -19.20 6.35
N SER A 37 6.66 -20.33 5.69
CA SER A 37 7.52 -20.38 4.50
C SER A 37 6.91 -19.66 3.29
N MET A 38 5.59 -19.79 3.08
CA MET A 38 4.87 -19.04 2.06
C MET A 38 4.93 -17.53 2.29
N LEU A 39 4.77 -17.09 3.55
CA LEU A 39 4.91 -15.67 3.90
C LEU A 39 6.32 -15.16 3.63
N ASN A 40 7.36 -15.91 4.04
CA ASN A 40 8.75 -15.54 3.78
C ASN A 40 9.06 -15.47 2.29
N ASN A 41 8.53 -16.39 1.49
CA ASN A 41 8.68 -16.37 0.03
C ASN A 41 7.94 -15.20 -0.61
N ALA A 42 6.73 -14.86 -0.16
CA ALA A 42 6.00 -13.69 -0.66
C ALA A 42 6.72 -12.38 -0.30
N ILE A 43 7.31 -12.29 0.89
CA ILE A 43 8.14 -11.15 1.30
C ILE A 43 9.43 -11.09 0.48
N ALA A 44 10.07 -12.23 0.22
CA ALA A 44 11.29 -12.32 -0.59
C ALA A 44 11.05 -12.03 -2.08
N GLN A 45 9.87 -12.34 -2.61
CA GLN A 45 9.49 -11.96 -3.98
C GLN A 45 9.10 -10.50 -4.11
N LYS A 46 8.71 -9.84 -3.01
CA LYS A 46 8.59 -8.39 -2.91
C LYS A 46 9.96 -7.73 -2.75
N GLN A 47 10.94 -8.15 -3.55
CA GLN A 47 12.13 -7.34 -3.80
C GLN A 47 11.66 -6.09 -4.53
N GLU A 48 11.60 -4.96 -3.83
CA GLU A 48 11.35 -3.67 -4.44
C GLU A 48 12.40 -3.47 -5.54
N LYS A 49 11.95 -3.51 -6.81
CA LYS A 49 12.80 -3.07 -7.92
C LYS A 49 13.30 -1.67 -7.55
N PRO A 50 14.60 -1.37 -7.73
CA PRO A 50 15.11 -0.04 -7.43
C PRO A 50 14.24 0.97 -8.16
N ILE A 51 13.71 1.94 -7.42
CA ILE A 51 12.81 2.95 -7.97
C ILE A 51 13.55 3.68 -9.10
N ASP A 52 12.99 3.62 -10.31
CA ASP A 52 13.49 4.44 -11.40
C ASP A 52 13.14 5.89 -11.09
N LYS A 53 14.13 6.63 -10.61
CA LYS A 53 13.98 8.04 -10.23
C LYS A 53 13.49 8.89 -11.39
N LYS A 54 13.95 8.62 -12.62
CA LYS A 54 13.53 9.42 -13.78
C LYS A 54 12.06 9.18 -14.10
N LEU A 55 11.63 7.93 -14.05
CA LEU A 55 10.22 7.58 -14.25
C LEU A 55 9.35 8.20 -13.16
N MET A 56 9.79 8.13 -11.89
CA MET A 56 9.09 8.75 -10.77
C MET A 56 9.02 10.28 -10.92
N ASP A 57 10.10 10.94 -11.31
CA ASP A 57 10.14 12.40 -11.51
C ASP A 57 9.14 12.83 -12.59
N VAL A 58 9.07 12.12 -13.71
CA VAL A 58 8.06 12.37 -14.76
C VAL A 58 6.63 12.15 -14.24
N CYS A 59 6.41 11.11 -13.44
CA CYS A 59 5.10 10.88 -12.82
C CYS A 59 4.72 12.01 -11.84
N ILE A 60 5.68 12.55 -11.09
CA ILE A 60 5.48 13.71 -10.19
C ILE A 60 5.16 14.97 -11.00
N GLU A 61 5.86 15.21 -12.11
CA GLU A 61 5.56 16.32 -13.02
C GLU A 61 4.15 16.21 -13.59
N MET A 62 3.72 15.01 -13.99
CA MET A 62 2.36 14.76 -14.45
C MET A 62 1.31 15.04 -13.37
N GLU A 63 1.57 14.60 -12.12
CA GLU A 63 0.71 14.92 -10.99
C GLU A 63 0.64 16.43 -10.74
N SER A 64 1.76 17.16 -10.94
CA SER A 64 1.81 18.62 -10.75
C SER A 64 0.93 19.39 -11.74
N LEU A 65 0.80 18.88 -12.98
CA LEU A 65 -0.11 19.47 -13.97
C LEU A 65 -1.57 19.27 -13.57
N PHE A 66 -1.91 18.10 -13.02
CA PHE A 66 -3.24 17.83 -12.51
C PHE A 66 -3.57 18.71 -11.30
N VAL A 67 -2.65 18.82 -10.34
CA VAL A 67 -2.81 19.69 -9.16
C VAL A 67 -2.91 21.15 -9.58
N TYR A 68 -2.13 21.59 -10.57
CA TYR A 68 -2.24 22.94 -11.11
C TYR A 68 -3.64 23.21 -11.67
N GLN A 69 -4.19 22.28 -12.46
CA GLN A 69 -5.54 22.41 -12.99
C GLN A 69 -6.59 22.46 -11.88
N MET A 70 -6.44 21.63 -10.84
CA MET A 70 -7.30 21.65 -9.66
C MET A 70 -7.25 23.01 -8.94
N LEU A 71 -6.05 23.52 -8.65
CA LEU A 71 -5.85 24.82 -8.01
C LEU A 71 -6.40 25.96 -8.86
N LYS A 72 -6.27 25.88 -10.19
CA LYS A 72 -6.82 26.85 -11.13
C LYS A 72 -8.34 26.88 -11.09
N GLU A 73 -9.01 25.71 -11.08
CA GLU A 73 -10.47 25.66 -10.93
C GLU A 73 -10.92 26.13 -9.55
N MET A 74 -10.18 25.80 -8.48
CA MET A 74 -10.45 26.32 -7.14
C MET A 74 -10.29 27.84 -7.07
N ARG A 75 -9.31 28.43 -7.76
CA ARG A 75 -9.14 29.89 -7.83
C ARG A 75 -10.33 30.57 -8.50
N LYS A 76 -10.91 29.96 -9.52
CA LYS A 76 -12.07 30.52 -10.22
C LYS A 76 -13.32 30.62 -9.33
N THR A 77 -13.41 29.81 -8.26
CA THR A 77 -14.54 29.89 -7.32
C THR A 77 -14.36 30.99 -6.28
N LEU A 78 -13.16 31.56 -6.15
CA LEU A 78 -12.94 32.76 -5.36
C LEU A 78 -13.55 33.93 -6.13
N HIS A 79 -14.55 34.58 -5.54
CA HIS A 79 -15.20 35.76 -6.13
C HIS A 79 -14.19 36.90 -6.28
N LYS A 80 -13.55 36.97 -7.45
CA LYS A 80 -12.62 38.04 -7.81
C LYS A 80 -13.27 39.41 -7.69
N GLU A 81 -14.59 39.49 -7.86
CA GLU A 81 -15.40 40.72 -7.84
C GLU A 81 -15.36 41.49 -6.51
N ASN A 82 -14.97 40.83 -5.41
CA ASN A 82 -14.79 41.48 -4.10
C ASN A 82 -13.40 42.14 -3.95
N ASP A 83 -12.49 41.92 -4.90
CA ASP A 83 -11.15 42.47 -4.89
C ASP A 83 -11.19 43.89 -5.48
N MET A 84 -11.43 44.88 -4.62
CA MET A 84 -11.57 46.30 -5.01
C MET A 84 -10.31 46.88 -5.70
N LEU A 85 -9.20 46.14 -5.69
CA LEU A 85 -7.91 46.46 -6.29
C LEU A 85 -7.46 45.32 -7.22
N HIS A 86 -8.15 45.08 -8.33
CA HIS A 86 -7.66 44.13 -9.34
C HIS A 86 -6.28 44.57 -9.84
N GLY A 87 -5.22 43.84 -9.48
CA GLY A 87 -3.83 44.08 -9.90
C GLY A 87 -3.56 43.76 -11.38
N GLY A 88 -4.61 43.66 -12.20
CA GLY A 88 -4.55 43.56 -13.65
C GLY A 88 -3.80 42.34 -14.18
N MET A 89 -3.32 42.45 -15.43
CA MET A 89 -2.59 41.39 -16.13
C MET A 89 -1.33 40.94 -15.38
N ALA A 90 -0.65 41.86 -14.69
CA ALA A 90 0.55 41.53 -13.93
C ALA A 90 0.21 40.57 -12.77
N GLN A 91 -0.84 40.85 -12.00
CA GLN A 91 -1.30 39.95 -10.94
C GLN A 91 -1.67 38.57 -11.50
N GLU A 92 -2.37 38.50 -12.63
CA GLU A 92 -2.73 37.20 -13.22
C GLU A 92 -1.52 36.36 -13.62
N ILE A 93 -0.49 36.99 -14.21
CA ILE A 93 0.76 36.31 -14.57
C ILE A 93 1.49 35.82 -13.32
N PHE A 94 1.60 36.67 -12.29
CA PHE A 94 2.26 36.31 -11.04
C PHE A 94 1.51 35.20 -10.30
N GLU A 95 0.18 35.26 -10.25
CA GLU A 95 -0.65 34.22 -9.66
C GLU A 95 -0.48 32.90 -10.41
N ASP A 96 -0.58 32.88 -11.74
CA ASP A 96 -0.42 31.65 -12.51
C ASP A 96 0.97 31.02 -12.30
N MET A 97 2.03 31.83 -12.26
CA MET A 97 3.37 31.35 -11.92
C MET A 97 3.45 30.82 -10.49
N LEU A 98 2.82 31.51 -9.53
CA LEU A 98 2.78 31.08 -8.13
C LEU A 98 2.06 29.74 -7.96
N TYR A 99 0.89 29.57 -8.60
CA TYR A 99 0.13 28.34 -8.55
C TYR A 99 0.83 27.17 -9.24
N ASN A 100 1.65 27.45 -10.27
CA ASN A 100 2.49 26.45 -10.91
C ASN A 100 3.60 25.93 -9.96
N GLU A 101 4.27 26.82 -9.23
CA GLU A 101 5.26 26.38 -8.23
C GLU A 101 4.59 25.64 -7.06
N TYR A 102 3.43 26.12 -6.60
CA TYR A 102 2.68 25.43 -5.56
C TYR A 102 2.25 24.05 -5.99
N SER A 103 1.77 23.85 -7.23
CA SER A 103 1.38 22.52 -7.68
C SER A 103 2.57 21.55 -7.70
N LEU A 104 3.76 22.01 -8.11
CA LEU A 104 4.98 21.19 -8.08
C LEU A 104 5.39 20.82 -6.66
N GLN A 105 5.37 21.77 -5.73
CA GLN A 105 5.70 21.51 -4.32
C GLN A 105 4.68 20.58 -3.66
N MET A 106 3.40 20.78 -3.95
CA MET A 106 2.32 19.93 -3.43
C MET A 106 2.41 18.52 -4.00
N SER A 107 2.71 18.32 -5.29
CA SER A 107 2.91 16.97 -5.83
C SER A 107 4.10 16.23 -5.24
N LYS A 108 5.14 16.95 -4.78
CA LYS A 108 6.27 16.35 -4.07
C LYS A 108 5.97 16.00 -2.61
N THR A 109 5.03 16.69 -1.96
CA THR A 109 4.89 16.66 -0.49
C THR A 109 3.51 16.20 0.00
N ALA A 110 2.44 16.57 -0.68
CA ALA A 110 1.05 16.30 -0.28
C ALA A 110 0.59 14.88 -0.61
N ASN A 111 1.42 14.11 -1.32
CA ASN A 111 1.27 12.67 -1.53
C ASN A 111 -0.14 12.28 -2.04
N PHE A 112 -0.60 12.96 -3.10
CA PHE A 112 -1.91 12.71 -3.73
C PHE A 112 -2.05 11.29 -4.29
N GLY A 113 -0.93 10.60 -4.50
CA GLY A 113 -0.88 9.17 -4.83
C GLY A 113 -1.11 8.88 -6.32
N LEU A 114 -1.35 9.91 -7.14
CA LEU A 114 -1.48 9.75 -8.59
C LEU A 114 -0.11 9.46 -9.21
N ALA A 115 0.95 10.16 -8.79
CA ALA A 115 2.32 9.92 -9.24
C ALA A 115 2.75 8.47 -8.97
N LYS A 116 2.44 7.98 -7.76
CA LYS A 116 2.70 6.58 -7.38
C LYS A 116 1.89 5.60 -8.24
N THR A 117 0.60 5.86 -8.43
CA THR A 117 -0.27 4.99 -9.25
C THR A 117 0.21 4.92 -10.70
N LEU A 118 0.62 6.05 -11.28
CA LEU A 118 1.22 6.10 -12.61
C LEU A 118 2.54 5.34 -12.66
N TYR A 119 3.41 5.53 -11.67
CA TYR A 119 4.67 4.80 -11.56
C TYR A 119 4.45 3.28 -11.47
N ASP A 120 3.51 2.83 -10.65
CA ASP A 120 3.19 1.41 -10.48
C ASP A 120 2.68 0.79 -11.79
N GLN A 121 1.87 1.53 -12.55
CA GLN A 121 1.36 1.07 -13.86
C GLN A 121 2.46 1.03 -14.94
N LEU A 122 3.34 2.02 -14.95
CA LEU A 122 4.40 2.15 -15.97
C LEU A 122 5.59 1.23 -15.69
N SER A 123 5.90 0.97 -14.42
CA SER A 123 7.01 0.08 -14.00
C SER A 123 6.66 -1.42 -14.08
N GLN A 124 5.38 -1.75 -14.24
CA GLN A 124 4.90 -3.12 -14.48
C GLN A 124 4.98 -3.56 -15.95
N LYS A 125 5.14 -2.62 -16.89
CA LYS A 125 5.44 -2.91 -18.29
C LYS A 125 6.93 -3.17 -18.50
#